data_AF-A0A1V6QBE3-F1
#
_entry.id   AF-A0A1V6QBE3-F1
#
_cell.length_a   1.000
_cell.length_b   1.000
_cell.length_c   1.000
_cell.angle_alpha   90.00
_cell.angle_beta   90.00
_cell.angle_gamma   90.00
#
_symmetry.space_group_name_H-M   'P 1'
#
loop_
_entity.id
_entity.type
_entity.pdbx_description
1 polymer ?
#
loop_
_entity_poly.entity_id
_entity_poly.type
_entity_poly.pdbx_seq_one_letter_code
_entity_poly.pdbx_strand_id
1 'polypeptide(L)'
;SAKLAAIESAGGATDGGAGSDKPTIRLAAAAKRMVRARIQDRWRKQWDAERTAQPTKRLVEWPNKKVLRLYEGLSKPRSSIMIQIRSMRIALRHFLYKINAADSDKC
;
A
#
# COMPACT_ATOMS: atom_id res chain seq x y z
N SER A 1 -20.10 -37.05 -24.37
CA SER A 1 -18.76 -37.38 -24.88
C SER A 1 -18.12 -36.19 -25.56
N ALA A 2 -16.80 -36.05 -25.33
CA ALA A 2 -15.81 -35.30 -26.09
C ALA A 2 -15.88 -33.75 -26.13
N LYS A 3 -14.96 -33.12 -25.39
CA LYS A 3 -14.03 -32.15 -26.02
C LYS A 3 -12.71 -32.09 -25.24
N LEU A 4 -11.70 -32.76 -25.81
CA LEU A 4 -10.28 -32.58 -25.53
C LEU A 4 -9.84 -31.16 -25.93
N ALA A 5 -8.93 -30.57 -25.17
CA ALA A 5 -7.87 -29.72 -25.72
C ALA A 5 -6.68 -29.70 -24.74
N ALA A 6 -5.63 -30.39 -25.16
CA ALA A 6 -4.33 -30.45 -24.51
C ALA A 6 -3.65 -29.07 -24.49
N ILE A 7 -2.88 -28.80 -23.44
CA ILE A 7 -1.79 -27.83 -23.50
C ILE A 7 -0.54 -28.55 -22.99
N GLU A 8 0.07 -29.30 -23.89
CA GLU A 8 1.43 -29.77 -23.76
C GLU A 8 2.29 -28.77 -24.55
N SER A 9 3.19 -28.07 -23.86
CA SER A 9 4.20 -27.26 -24.52
C SER A 9 5.56 -27.73 -24.00
N ALA A 10 6.16 -28.62 -24.80
CA ALA A 10 7.56 -28.97 -24.72
C ALA A 10 8.39 -27.80 -25.25
N GLY A 11 9.16 -27.17 -24.37
CA GLY A 11 10.22 -26.23 -24.72
C GLY A 11 11.54 -26.75 -24.19
N GLY A 12 12.24 -27.54 -25.01
CA GLY A 12 13.62 -27.93 -24.74
C GLY A 12 14.55 -26.72 -24.92
N ALA A 13 15.38 -26.47 -23.91
CA ALA A 13 16.59 -25.65 -24.04
C ALA A 13 17.63 -26.22 -23.07
N THR A 14 18.59 -26.96 -23.61
CA THR A 14 19.88 -27.20 -22.98
C THR A 14 20.71 -25.93 -23.14
N ASP A 15 21.11 -25.29 -22.04
CA ASP A 15 22.52 -24.89 -21.91
C ASP A 15 22.92 -24.45 -20.49
N GLY A 16 24.14 -24.88 -20.15
CA GLY A 16 25.13 -24.30 -19.24
C GLY A 16 24.74 -23.31 -18.14
N GLY A 17 25.11 -23.69 -16.90
CA GLY A 17 25.76 -22.77 -15.96
C GLY A 17 24.89 -22.08 -14.91
N ALA A 18 25.28 -22.27 -13.65
CA ALA A 18 24.79 -21.58 -12.45
C ALA A 18 23.39 -22.01 -11.96
N GLY A 19 23.33 -23.15 -11.26
CA GLY A 19 22.08 -23.72 -10.76
C GLY A 19 22.19 -24.31 -9.35
N SER A 20 22.15 -23.46 -8.32
CA SER A 20 21.63 -23.87 -7.00
C SER A 20 20.89 -22.75 -6.26
N ASP A 21 21.08 -21.48 -6.62
CA ASP A 21 20.39 -20.36 -5.94
C ASP A 21 19.02 -19.97 -6.54
N LYS A 22 18.70 -20.42 -7.75
CA LYS A 22 17.58 -19.87 -8.55
C LYS A 22 16.18 -20.44 -8.24
N PRO A 23 15.97 -21.73 -7.91
CA PRO A 23 14.64 -22.28 -7.66
C PRO A 23 14.03 -21.78 -6.34
N THR A 24 14.81 -21.79 -5.25
CA THR A 24 14.37 -21.40 -3.92
C THR A 24 14.02 -19.91 -3.85
N ILE A 25 14.81 -19.03 -4.49
CA ILE A 25 14.52 -17.59 -4.56
C ILE A 25 13.20 -17.33 -5.32
N ARG A 26 12.94 -18.07 -6.41
CA ARG A 26 11.68 -17.96 -7.18
C ARG A 26 10.47 -18.40 -6.35
N LEU A 27 10.60 -19.48 -5.57
CA LEU A 27 9.54 -19.97 -4.67
C LEU A 27 9.29 -18.99 -3.51
N ALA A 28 10.35 -18.47 -2.89
CA ALA A 28 10.23 -17.47 -1.83
C ALA A 28 9.61 -16.16 -2.35
N ALA A 29 9.97 -15.72 -3.56
CA ALA A 29 9.36 -14.56 -4.20
C ALA A 29 7.87 -14.80 -4.52
N ALA A 30 7.51 -15.99 -5.01
CA ALA A 30 6.12 -16.37 -5.26
C ALA A 30 5.30 -16.38 -3.97
N ALA A 31 5.82 -17.01 -2.90
CA ALA A 31 5.19 -17.02 -1.58
C ALA A 31 4.98 -15.60 -1.04
N LYS A 32 6.00 -14.73 -1.13
CA LYS A 32 5.89 -13.31 -0.75
C LYS A 32 4.80 -12.58 -1.54
N ARG A 33 4.67 -12.82 -2.84
CA ARG A 33 3.62 -12.23 -3.68
C ARG A 33 2.23 -12.68 -3.25
N MET A 34 2.04 -13.98 -2.98
CA MET A 34 0.76 -14.52 -2.52
C MET A 34 0.33 -13.91 -1.18
N VAL A 35 1.25 -13.81 -0.22
CA VAL A 35 0.96 -13.18 1.08
C VAL A 35 0.59 -11.70 0.91
N ARG A 36 1.36 -10.94 0.13
CA ARG A 36 1.07 -9.53 -0.15
C ARG A 36 -0.30 -9.35 -0.83
N ALA A 37 -0.63 -10.20 -1.79
CA ALA A 37 -1.93 -10.17 -2.47
C ALA A 37 -3.08 -10.38 -1.49
N ARG A 38 -2.98 -11.37 -0.60
CA ARG A 38 -4.00 -11.63 0.44
C ARG A 38 -4.17 -10.46 1.40
N ILE A 39 -3.07 -9.86 1.85
CA ILE A 39 -3.10 -8.68 2.73
C ILE A 39 -3.76 -7.51 2.01
N GLN A 40 -3.40 -7.28 0.74
CA GLN A 40 -3.96 -6.19 -0.06
C GLN A 40 -5.47 -6.38 -0.31
N ASP A 41 -5.92 -7.60 -0.58
CA ASP A 41 -7.34 -7.91 -0.74
C ASP A 41 -8.13 -7.66 0.55
N ARG A 42 -7.59 -8.11 1.70
CA ARG A 42 -8.19 -7.81 3.02
C ARG A 42 -8.26 -6.31 3.28
N TRP A 43 -7.18 -5.58 2.99
CA TRP A 43 -7.11 -4.13 3.13
C TRP A 43 -8.13 -3.41 2.24
N ARG A 44 -8.34 -3.89 1.01
CA ARG A 44 -9.35 -3.34 0.09
C ARG A 44 -10.75 -3.47 0.67
N LYS A 45 -11.11 -4.68 1.14
CA LYS A 45 -12.41 -4.92 1.77
C LYS A 45 -12.63 -4.03 2.99
N GLN A 46 -11.61 -3.86 3.85
CA GLN A 46 -11.68 -2.97 5.00
C GLN A 46 -11.79 -1.50 4.57
N TRP A 47 -11.03 -1.09 3.57
CA TRP A 47 -11.09 0.25 3.00
C TRP A 47 -12.51 0.54 2.54
N ASP A 48 -13.10 -0.32 1.72
CA ASP A 48 -14.44 -0.10 1.16
C ASP A 48 -15.52 -0.09 2.25
N ALA A 49 -15.44 -1.00 3.23
CA ALA A 49 -16.38 -1.10 4.35
C ALA A 49 -16.32 0.10 5.32
N GLU A 50 -15.18 0.80 5.44
CA GLU A 50 -15.01 1.89 6.39
C GLU A 50 -15.85 3.13 6.00
N ARG A 51 -16.94 3.36 6.74
CA ARG A 51 -17.85 4.50 6.54
C ARG A 51 -17.28 5.81 7.05
N THR A 52 -16.41 5.78 8.06
CA THR A 52 -15.88 7.00 8.66
C THR A 52 -14.81 7.65 7.77
N ALA A 53 -14.16 6.86 6.91
CA ALA A 53 -13.09 7.31 6.00
C ALA A 53 -13.59 8.15 4.80
N GLN A 54 -14.88 8.48 4.71
CA GLN A 54 -15.46 9.20 3.57
C GLN A 54 -14.70 10.47 3.17
N PRO A 55 -14.28 11.37 4.09
CA PRO A 55 -13.46 12.52 3.71
C PRO A 55 -12.15 12.09 3.06
N THR A 56 -11.41 11.16 3.66
CA THR A 56 -10.14 10.68 3.10
C THR A 56 -10.31 9.95 1.77
N LYS A 57 -11.41 9.20 1.59
CA LYS A 57 -11.78 8.52 0.33
C LYS A 57 -12.09 9.52 -0.79
N ARG A 58 -12.67 10.69 -0.48
CA ARG A 58 -12.87 11.78 -1.46
C ARG A 58 -11.54 12.35 -1.96
N LEU A 59 -10.52 12.40 -1.10
CA LEU A 59 -9.20 12.92 -1.45
C LEU A 59 -8.29 11.89 -2.13
N VAL A 60 -8.48 10.61 -1.84
CA VAL A 60 -7.66 9.52 -2.37
C VAL A 60 -8.56 8.35 -2.70
N GLU A 61 -8.75 8.09 -3.99
CA GLU A 61 -9.52 6.96 -4.50
C GLU A 61 -8.94 5.61 -4.04
N TRP A 62 -7.62 5.47 -4.12
CA TRP A 62 -6.89 4.31 -3.63
C TRP A 62 -5.50 4.70 -3.11
N PRO A 63 -5.06 4.17 -1.95
CA PRO A 63 -3.72 4.42 -1.44
C PRO A 63 -2.67 3.98 -2.47
N ASN A 64 -1.95 4.95 -3.03
CA ASN A 64 -0.94 4.70 -4.06
C ASN A 64 0.39 5.35 -3.68
N LYS A 65 1.48 4.91 -4.32
CA LYS A 65 2.81 5.47 -4.04
C LYS A 65 2.90 6.96 -4.35
N LYS A 66 2.13 7.49 -5.31
CA LYS A 66 2.12 8.93 -5.63
C LYS A 66 1.59 9.76 -4.46
N VAL A 67 0.60 9.25 -3.72
CA VAL A 67 0.10 9.87 -2.48
C VAL A 67 1.20 9.92 -1.42
N LEU A 68 2.01 8.87 -1.30
CA LEU A 68 3.15 8.87 -0.38
C LEU A 68 4.23 9.86 -0.80
N ARG A 69 4.48 10.00 -2.11
CA ARG A 69 5.45 10.97 -2.65
C ARG A 69 5.11 12.42 -2.32
N LEU A 70 3.82 12.73 -2.10
CA LEU A 70 3.41 14.07 -1.65
C LEU A 70 4.08 14.47 -0.33
N TYR A 71 4.40 13.49 0.52
CA TYR A 71 4.99 13.69 1.84
C TYR A 71 6.49 13.35 1.87
N GLU A 72 7.09 13.04 0.72
CA GLU A 72 8.50 12.70 0.62
C GLU A 72 9.37 13.93 0.92
N GLY A 73 10.43 13.76 1.71
CA GLY A 73 11.29 14.87 2.15
C GLY A 73 10.72 15.75 3.28
N LEU A 74 9.46 15.57 3.68
CA LEU A 74 8.89 16.29 4.82
C LEU A 74 9.25 15.61 6.15
N SER A 75 9.62 16.42 7.14
CA SER A 75 9.72 15.96 8.53
C SER A 75 8.36 15.49 9.04
N LYS A 76 8.33 14.50 9.95
CA LYS A 76 7.10 13.93 10.53
C LYS A 76 6.05 14.98 10.99
N PRO A 77 6.41 16.08 11.68
CA PRO A 77 5.42 17.08 12.08
C PRO A 77 4.76 17.77 10.89
N ARG A 78 5.53 18.12 9.84
CA ARG A 78 5.03 18.76 8.62
C ARG A 78 4.13 17.83 7.82
N SER A 79 4.51 16.56 7.68
CA SER A 79 3.64 15.56 7.03
C SER A 79 2.33 15.38 7.79
N SER A 80 2.38 15.35 9.12
CA SER A 80 1.18 15.30 9.97
C SER A 80 0.27 16.50 9.72
N ILE A 81 0.79 17.73 9.77
CA ILE A 81 0.02 18.95 9.48
C ILE A 81 -0.66 18.86 8.11
N MET A 82 0.08 18.46 7.07
CA MET A 82 -0.47 18.37 5.72
C MET A 82 -1.58 17.30 5.61
N ILE A 83 -1.43 16.15 6.27
CA ILE A 83 -2.48 15.12 6.32
C ILE A 83 -3.72 15.65 7.06
N GLN A 84 -3.54 16.37 8.15
CA GLN A 84 -4.64 16.91 8.97
C GLN A 84 -5.44 17.97 8.20
N ILE A 85 -4.76 18.92 7.54
CA ILE A 85 -5.39 19.93 6.68
C ILE A 85 -6.17 19.26 5.55
N ARG A 86 -5.57 18.26 4.90
CA ARG A 86 -6.20 17.55 3.78
C ARG A 86 -7.38 16.68 4.20
N SER A 87 -7.30 16.03 5.35
CA SER A 87 -8.35 15.11 5.81
C SER A 87 -9.46 15.78 6.60
N MET A 88 -9.25 17.00 7.14
CA MET A 88 -10.19 17.78 7.96
C MET A 88 -10.75 17.03 9.20
N ARG A 89 -10.21 15.85 9.54
CA ARG A 89 -10.77 14.94 10.55
C ARG A 89 -10.06 14.97 11.90
N ILE A 90 -8.98 15.74 12.01
CA ILE A 90 -8.05 15.67 13.14
C ILE A 90 -8.02 17.05 13.80
N ALA A 91 -7.92 17.09 15.13
CA ALA A 91 -7.84 18.32 15.91
C ALA A 91 -6.51 19.06 15.66
N LEU A 92 -6.42 19.73 14.50
CA LEU A 92 -5.21 20.41 14.04
C LEU A 92 -4.68 21.38 15.08
N ARG A 93 -5.57 22.14 15.74
CA ARG A 93 -5.17 23.09 16.77
C ARG A 93 -4.54 22.41 17.99
N HIS A 94 -5.14 21.34 18.48
CA HIS A 94 -4.56 20.52 19.54
C HIS A 94 -3.20 19.90 19.14
N PHE A 95 -3.04 19.47 17.88
CA PHE A 95 -1.76 18.98 17.38
C PHE A 95 -0.70 20.10 17.31
N LEU A 96 -1.06 21.29 16.82
CA LEU A 96 -0.18 22.45 16.74
C LEU A 96 0.27 22.91 18.13
N TYR A 97 -0.63 22.91 19.11
CA TYR A 97 -0.30 23.19 20.51
C TYR A 97 0.73 22.20 21.05
N LYS A 98 0.55 20.89 20.81
CA LYS A 98 1.48 19.84 21.26
C LYS A 98 2.90 19.99 20.71
N ILE A 99 3.07 20.63 19.55
CA ILE A 99 4.38 20.90 18.95
C ILE A 99 4.88 22.33 19.21
N ASN A 100 4.27 23.06 20.15
CA ASN A 100 4.57 24.47 20.47
C ASN A 100 4.47 25.42 19.26
N ALA A 101 3.55 25.14 18.34
CA ALA A 101 3.27 25.96 17.16
C ALA A 101 1.95 26.75 17.27
N ALA A 102 1.25 26.67 18.41
CA ALA A 102 0.07 27.44 18.74
C ALA A 102 0.03 27.71 20.26
N ASP A 103 -0.52 28.85 20.66
CA ASP A 103 -0.57 29.28 22.07
C ASP A 103 -1.62 28.52 22.90
N SER A 104 -2.61 27.90 22.24
CA SER A 104 -3.68 27.13 22.90
C SER A 104 -4.15 25.96 22.04
N ASP A 105 -4.63 24.89 22.69
CA ASP A 105 -5.24 23.72 22.06
C ASP A 105 -6.75 23.85 21.80
N LYS A 106 -7.40 24.85 22.41
CA LYS A 106 -8.83 25.13 22.27
C LYS A 106 -9.12 25.75 20.90
N CYS A 107 -10.29 25.52 20.32
CA CYS A 107 -10.75 26.18 19.09
C CYS A 107 -11.14 27.64 19.36
#